data_AF-A0A7S4N6I1-F1
#
_entry.id   AF-A0A7S4N6I1-F1
#
_cell.length_a   1.000
_cell.length_b   1.000
_cell.length_c   1.000
_cell.angle_alpha   90.00
_cell.angle_beta   90.00
_cell.angle_gamma   90.00
#
_symmetry.space_group_name_H-M   'P 1'
#
loop_
_entity.id
_entity.type
_entity.pdbx_description
1 polymer ?
#
loop_
_entity_poly.entity_id
_entity_poly.type
_entity_poly.pdbx_seq_one_letter_code
_entity_poly.pdbx_strand_id
1 'polypeptide(L)'
;RSPGGAPVEHLAAAAASSSIECSAEEEASSESADREAVIQELGYLPPNFLRISGRTTTAGDGGGGRGGRPVAIQTYPLNGGARRRRAKARGKLTPFPTLYWLCNSDISRAVADMERRGYVKILEERIRSSSSSSSSVSSSGDDADCAAAQFRRCHVEYAEDRWGTLTEEDRIMLESGVVVAAGGDGGGDKDDDDDGEERGNEGRWGGEKRINERMVDMIRRSGVAGTDYLSGSSAEGGDAGAAEPSFVPSVKCLHAHYAHYRSGGETNIVGKWTDDILREEYPDVDL
;
A
#
# COMPACT_ATOMS: atom_id res chain seq x y z
N ARG A 1 -25.13 -27.90 -69.74
CA ARG A 1 -24.65 -26.77 -68.91
C ARG A 1 -25.10 -27.07 -67.48
N SER A 2 -24.44 -28.02 -66.84
CA SER A 2 -23.31 -27.79 -65.91
C SER A 2 -23.74 -26.95 -64.70
N PRO A 3 -23.78 -27.57 -63.50
CA PRO A 3 -24.20 -26.93 -62.26
C PRO A 3 -23.06 -26.09 -61.67
N GLY A 4 -23.33 -24.85 -61.31
CA GLY A 4 -22.41 -23.95 -60.62
C GLY A 4 -22.82 -23.82 -59.16
N GLY A 5 -21.90 -24.14 -58.24
CA GLY A 5 -22.10 -24.00 -56.81
C GLY A 5 -20.97 -24.66 -56.02
N ALA A 6 -19.76 -24.10 -56.14
CA ALA A 6 -18.60 -24.43 -55.31
C ALA A 6 -18.61 -23.57 -54.01
N PRO A 7 -17.80 -23.93 -52.99
CA PRO A 7 -18.15 -23.85 -51.57
C PRO A 7 -17.82 -22.52 -50.89
N VAL A 8 -18.54 -22.24 -49.81
CA VAL A 8 -18.19 -21.22 -48.81
C VAL A 8 -17.01 -21.73 -47.96
N GLU A 9 -15.82 -21.19 -48.22
CA GLU A 9 -14.63 -21.40 -47.43
C GLU A 9 -14.64 -20.57 -46.14
N HIS A 10 -14.05 -21.20 -45.12
CA HIS A 10 -13.74 -20.70 -43.78
C HIS A 10 -13.06 -19.32 -43.76
N LEU A 11 -13.55 -18.42 -42.91
CA LEU A 11 -12.75 -17.35 -42.32
C LEU A 11 -12.84 -17.47 -40.80
N ALA A 12 -11.99 -18.34 -40.25
CA ALA A 12 -11.61 -18.32 -38.85
C ALA A 12 -10.71 -17.09 -38.65
N ALA A 13 -11.21 -16.06 -37.97
CA ALA A 13 -10.39 -14.93 -37.54
C ALA A 13 -9.40 -15.42 -36.49
N ALA A 14 -8.12 -15.41 -36.85
CA ALA A 14 -7.01 -15.69 -35.96
C ALA A 14 -6.97 -14.64 -34.84
N ALA A 15 -7.20 -15.09 -33.61
CA ALA A 15 -6.79 -14.37 -32.42
C ALA A 15 -5.26 -14.37 -32.38
N ALA A 16 -4.65 -13.25 -32.76
CA ALA A 16 -3.25 -13.00 -32.47
C ALA A 16 -3.13 -12.70 -30.97
N SER A 17 -2.91 -13.75 -30.17
CA SER A 17 -2.32 -13.61 -28.84
C SER A 17 -0.93 -13.01 -29.02
N SER A 18 -0.81 -11.71 -28.81
CA SER A 18 0.47 -11.06 -28.58
C SER A 18 0.93 -11.48 -27.17
N SER A 19 1.61 -12.61 -27.11
CA SER A 19 2.45 -12.97 -25.98
C SER A 19 3.60 -11.96 -25.95
N ILE A 20 3.50 -10.98 -25.06
CA ILE A 20 4.63 -10.13 -24.70
C ILE A 20 5.54 -11.01 -23.82
N GLU A 21 6.45 -11.73 -24.46
CA GLU A 21 7.65 -12.24 -23.79
C GLU A 21 8.55 -11.03 -23.51
N CYS A 22 8.25 -10.31 -22.43
CA CYS A 22 9.18 -9.32 -21.89
C CYS A 22 10.37 -10.09 -21.31
N SER A 23 11.52 -9.92 -21.94
CA SER A 23 12.73 -10.65 -21.59
C SER A 23 13.25 -10.20 -20.22
N ALA A 24 13.79 -11.12 -19.42
CA ALA A 24 14.28 -10.82 -18.06
C ALA A 24 15.34 -9.69 -18.02
N GLU A 25 16.02 -9.45 -19.13
CA GLU A 25 16.99 -8.37 -19.31
C GLU A 25 16.32 -6.99 -19.42
N GLU A 26 15.13 -6.90 -20.02
CA GLU A 26 14.35 -5.65 -20.10
C GLU A 26 13.77 -5.26 -18.74
N GLU A 27 13.28 -6.24 -17.96
CA GLU A 27 12.80 -6.01 -16.59
C GLU A 27 13.93 -5.53 -15.66
N ALA A 28 15.12 -6.13 -15.75
CA ALA A 28 16.29 -5.71 -14.97
C ALA A 28 16.78 -4.31 -15.35
N SER A 29 16.80 -4.00 -16.64
CA SER A 29 17.12 -2.66 -17.16
C SER A 29 16.11 -1.62 -16.66
N SER A 30 14.83 -1.97 -16.68
CA SER A 30 13.79 -1.07 -16.20
C SER A 30 13.79 -0.89 -14.68
N GLU A 31 14.09 -1.92 -13.89
CA GLU A 31 14.21 -1.78 -12.43
C GLU A 31 15.38 -0.85 -12.07
N SER A 32 16.47 -0.90 -12.84
CA SER A 32 17.59 0.03 -12.70
C SER A 32 17.20 1.47 -13.05
N ALA A 33 16.46 1.67 -14.14
CA ALA A 33 15.97 3.00 -14.54
C ALA A 33 14.99 3.59 -13.51
N ASP A 34 14.09 2.77 -12.96
CA ASP A 34 13.14 3.18 -11.91
C ASP A 34 13.86 3.60 -10.64
N ARG A 35 14.91 2.88 -10.23
CA ARG A 35 15.74 3.25 -9.08
C ARG A 35 16.42 4.60 -9.29
N GLU A 36 17.02 4.80 -10.46
CA GLU A 36 17.69 6.06 -10.81
C GLU A 36 16.70 7.23 -10.80
N ALA A 37 15.51 7.05 -11.38
CA ALA A 37 14.48 8.09 -11.38
C ALA A 37 14.02 8.46 -9.96
N VAL A 38 13.88 7.49 -9.05
CA VAL A 38 13.56 7.76 -7.64
C VAL A 38 14.70 8.48 -6.92
N ILE A 39 15.96 8.11 -7.19
CA ILE A 39 17.13 8.80 -6.63
C ILE A 39 17.20 10.25 -7.13
N GLN A 40 16.91 10.50 -8.41
CA GLN A 40 16.88 11.86 -8.95
C GLN A 40 15.80 12.71 -8.28
N GLU A 41 14.63 12.14 -7.99
CA GLU A 41 13.53 12.87 -7.39
C GLU A 41 13.68 13.08 -5.87
N LEU A 42 14.15 12.06 -5.13
CA LEU A 42 14.28 12.11 -3.66
C LEU A 42 15.68 12.48 -3.16
N GLY A 43 16.70 12.37 -4.00
CA GLY A 43 18.12 12.43 -3.63
C GLY A 43 18.67 11.14 -2.99
N TYR A 44 17.83 10.12 -2.77
CA TYR A 44 18.24 8.81 -2.23
C TYR A 44 17.22 7.73 -2.60
N LEU A 45 17.61 6.45 -2.47
CA LEU A 45 16.69 5.33 -2.64
C LEU A 45 16.24 4.80 -1.26
N PRO A 46 14.94 4.82 -0.93
CA PRO A 46 14.45 4.26 0.32
C PRO A 46 14.83 2.78 0.46
N PRO A 47 15.29 2.32 1.65
CA PRO A 47 15.79 0.96 1.84
C PRO A 47 14.70 -0.12 1.64
N ASN A 48 13.44 0.26 1.80
CA ASN A 48 12.26 -0.55 1.59
C ASN A 48 11.59 -0.29 0.23
N PHE A 49 12.23 0.42 -0.72
CA PHE A 49 11.69 0.62 -2.06
C PHE A 49 11.36 -0.71 -2.75
N LEU A 50 10.17 -0.83 -3.35
CA LEU A 50 9.77 -1.95 -4.19
C LEU A 50 9.75 -1.58 -5.66
N ARG A 51 8.96 -0.56 -6.01
CA ARG A 51 8.74 -0.11 -7.38
C ARG A 51 8.14 1.29 -7.40
N ILE A 52 8.18 1.94 -8.55
CA ILE A 52 7.33 3.11 -8.82
C ILE A 52 5.90 2.61 -9.02
N SER A 53 4.95 3.21 -8.32
CA SER A 53 3.53 2.85 -8.37
C SER A 53 2.66 3.89 -9.06
N GLY A 54 3.15 5.13 -9.21
CA GLY A 54 2.49 6.18 -9.99
C GLY A 54 3.52 7.09 -10.66
N ARG A 55 3.21 7.53 -11.89
CA ARG A 55 4.02 8.49 -12.66
C ARG A 55 3.16 9.67 -13.14
N THR A 56 3.80 10.79 -13.48
CA THR A 56 3.12 11.90 -14.13
C THR A 56 2.67 11.52 -15.54
N THR A 57 1.65 12.19 -16.05
CA THR A 57 1.19 11.96 -17.42
C THR A 57 2.04 12.80 -18.38
N THR A 58 2.92 12.17 -19.18
CA THR A 58 3.59 12.91 -20.26
C THR A 58 2.59 13.20 -21.35
N ALA A 59 2.37 14.49 -21.67
CA ALA A 59 1.56 14.91 -22.80
C ALA A 59 2.05 14.23 -24.09
N GLY A 60 1.29 13.24 -24.58
CA GLY A 60 1.59 12.48 -25.80
C GLY A 60 1.66 10.97 -25.64
N ASP A 61 1.66 10.44 -24.41
CA ASP A 61 1.73 9.00 -24.18
C ASP A 61 0.34 8.44 -23.82
N GLY A 62 -0.29 7.78 -24.79
CA GLY A 62 -1.58 7.14 -24.63
C GLY A 62 -1.49 5.98 -23.63
N GLY A 63 -1.64 6.28 -22.34
CA GLY A 63 -1.97 5.33 -21.29
C GLY A 63 -1.11 4.08 -21.25
N GLY A 64 0.20 4.21 -21.02
CA GLY A 64 1.01 3.01 -20.74
C GLY A 64 2.53 3.15 -20.67
N GLY A 65 3.15 4.25 -21.08
CA GLY A 65 4.60 4.32 -21.12
C GLY A 65 5.24 4.82 -19.82
N ARG A 66 6.44 4.28 -19.57
CA ARG A 66 7.32 4.56 -18.42
C ARG A 66 7.93 5.98 -18.44
N GLY A 67 7.36 6.92 -19.21
CA GLY A 67 7.96 8.21 -19.57
C GLY A 67 7.80 9.35 -18.55
N GLY A 68 6.86 9.27 -17.61
CA GLY A 68 6.59 10.32 -16.63
C GLY A 68 7.49 10.31 -15.40
N ARG A 69 7.57 11.45 -14.70
CA ARG A 69 8.33 11.56 -13.44
C ARG A 69 7.67 10.67 -12.37
N PRO A 70 8.43 10.03 -11.47
CA PRO A 70 7.86 9.26 -10.37
C PRO A 70 7.01 10.17 -9.48
N VAL A 71 5.75 9.79 -9.26
CA VAL A 71 4.82 10.49 -8.35
C VAL A 71 4.75 9.74 -7.03
N ALA A 72 4.49 8.44 -7.08
CA ALA A 72 4.38 7.58 -5.91
C ALA A 72 5.25 6.34 -6.07
N ILE A 73 5.80 5.89 -4.95
CA ILE A 73 6.50 4.61 -4.83
C ILE A 73 5.74 3.68 -3.89
N GLN A 74 5.81 2.38 -4.17
CA GLN A 74 5.40 1.34 -3.23
C GLN A 74 6.62 0.93 -2.40
N THR A 75 6.43 0.78 -1.09
CA THR A 75 7.46 0.37 -0.15
C THR A 75 7.10 -0.94 0.53
N TYR A 76 8.10 -1.64 1.05
CA TYR A 76 7.88 -2.87 1.78
C TYR A 76 7.35 -2.56 3.20
N PRO A 77 6.31 -3.27 3.70
CA PRO A 77 5.68 -2.98 4.99
C PRO A 77 6.58 -3.11 6.22
N LEU A 78 7.75 -3.75 6.09
CA LEU A 78 8.70 -3.95 7.18
C LEU A 78 9.99 -3.17 6.92
N ASN A 79 10.45 -2.45 7.95
CA ASN A 79 11.75 -1.79 7.96
C ASN A 79 12.87 -2.81 7.74
N GLY A 80 13.77 -2.51 6.80
CA GLY A 80 14.80 -3.45 6.35
C GLY A 80 14.41 -4.30 5.14
N GLY A 81 13.18 -4.17 4.64
CA GLY A 81 12.70 -4.87 3.45
C GLY A 81 12.49 -6.37 3.66
N ALA A 82 12.14 -7.05 2.57
CA ALA A 82 12.05 -8.52 2.53
C ALA A 82 13.37 -9.15 2.99
N ARG A 83 13.36 -10.38 3.50
CA ARG A 83 14.56 -11.07 4.06
C ARG A 83 15.83 -10.91 3.21
N ARG A 84 15.72 -11.01 1.88
CA ARG A 84 16.82 -10.79 0.91
C ARG A 84 17.46 -9.40 0.92
N ARG A 85 16.82 -8.39 1.52
CA ARG A 85 17.24 -6.97 1.59
C ARG A 85 17.69 -6.54 3.00
N ARG A 86 17.64 -7.42 4.01
CA ARG A 86 17.83 -7.10 5.44
C ARG A 86 19.26 -6.84 5.89
N ALA A 87 20.26 -7.07 5.05
CA ALA A 87 21.68 -6.92 5.41
C ALA A 87 22.04 -5.53 6.01
N LYS A 88 21.21 -4.50 5.80
CA LYS A 88 21.42 -3.14 6.31
C LYS A 88 20.61 -2.77 7.58
N ALA A 89 19.66 -3.59 8.04
CA ALA A 89 18.64 -3.17 9.01
C ALA A 89 19.00 -3.33 10.51
N ARG A 90 20.23 -3.75 10.84
CA ARG A 90 20.70 -3.98 12.23
C ARG A 90 19.73 -4.82 13.09
N GLY A 91 19.00 -5.74 12.48
CA GLY A 91 18.23 -6.80 13.16
C GLY A 91 16.86 -6.43 13.73
N LYS A 92 16.47 -5.14 13.83
CA LYS A 92 15.16 -4.77 14.42
C LYS A 92 14.09 -4.53 13.35
N LEU A 93 13.36 -5.59 13.03
CA LEU A 93 12.20 -5.52 12.16
C LEU A 93 11.11 -4.69 12.87
N THR A 94 10.62 -3.65 12.20
CA THR A 94 9.50 -2.84 12.69
C THR A 94 8.60 -2.52 11.51
N PRO A 95 7.27 -2.44 11.68
CA PRO A 95 6.42 -2.11 10.57
C PRO A 95 6.61 -0.65 10.15
N PHE A 96 6.73 -0.41 8.85
CA PHE A 96 6.85 0.92 8.27
C PHE A 96 5.47 1.57 8.17
N PRO A 97 5.28 2.87 8.50
CA PRO A 97 3.97 3.48 8.71
C PRO A 97 3.11 3.66 7.45
N THR A 98 3.69 3.62 6.24
CA THR A 98 2.95 3.82 4.98
C THR A 98 3.40 2.84 3.89
N LEU A 99 2.47 2.15 3.22
CA LEU A 99 2.74 1.30 2.05
C LEU A 99 3.16 2.11 0.82
N TYR A 100 2.47 3.22 0.55
CA TYR A 100 2.76 4.12 -0.57
C TYR A 100 3.33 5.44 -0.07
N TRP A 101 4.31 5.98 -0.80
CA TRP A 101 4.98 7.23 -0.47
C TRP A 101 5.05 8.15 -1.68
N LEU A 102 4.60 9.39 -1.50
CA LEU A 102 4.76 10.47 -2.47
C LEU A 102 6.23 10.87 -2.61
N CYS A 103 6.75 10.84 -3.83
CA CYS A 103 8.16 11.15 -4.11
C CYS A 103 8.34 12.42 -4.94
N ASN A 104 7.40 12.79 -5.80
CA ASN A 104 7.52 14.02 -6.61
C ASN A 104 7.57 15.27 -5.73
N SER A 105 8.65 16.03 -5.86
CA SER A 105 8.97 17.19 -5.04
C SER A 105 8.02 18.38 -5.23
N ASP A 106 7.53 18.59 -6.44
CA ASP A 106 6.61 19.69 -6.78
C ASP A 106 5.21 19.41 -6.22
N ILE A 107 4.71 18.20 -6.47
CA ILE A 107 3.44 17.73 -5.91
C ILE A 107 3.52 17.68 -4.38
N SER A 108 4.61 17.16 -3.80
CA SER A 108 4.80 17.10 -2.35
C SER A 108 4.76 18.48 -1.72
N ARG A 109 5.38 19.48 -2.35
CA ARG A 109 5.32 20.88 -1.90
C ARG A 109 3.89 21.44 -1.96
N ALA A 110 3.14 21.16 -3.03
CA ALA A 110 1.76 21.60 -3.18
C ALA A 110 0.84 20.95 -2.12
N VAL A 111 0.96 19.63 -1.90
CA VAL A 111 0.21 18.91 -0.86
C VAL A 111 0.54 19.43 0.54
N ALA A 112 1.82 19.73 0.82
CA ALA A 112 2.22 20.33 2.09
C ALA A 112 1.65 21.75 2.29
N ASP A 113 1.49 22.53 1.21
CA ASP A 113 0.81 23.83 1.27
C ASP A 113 -0.69 23.67 1.60
N MET A 114 -1.36 22.72 0.96
CA MET A 114 -2.74 22.36 1.28
C MET A 114 -2.90 21.93 2.75
N GLU A 115 -2.01 21.07 3.27
CA GLU A 115 -2.06 20.67 4.68
C GLU A 115 -1.93 21.89 5.62
N ARG A 116 -1.02 22.83 5.31
CA ARG A 116 -0.83 24.07 6.09
C ARG A 116 -2.07 24.98 6.07
N ARG A 117 -2.80 25.00 4.95
CA ARG A 117 -4.05 25.74 4.78
C ARG A 117 -5.25 25.05 5.46
N GLY A 118 -5.06 23.86 6.04
CA GLY A 118 -6.07 23.18 6.85
C GLY A 118 -6.98 22.23 6.08
N TYR A 119 -6.61 21.84 4.85
CA TYR A 119 -7.44 20.95 4.01
C TYR A 119 -7.74 19.61 4.67
N VAL A 120 -6.85 19.10 5.53
CA VAL A 120 -7.13 17.89 6.33
C VAL A 120 -8.47 17.99 7.06
N LYS A 121 -8.69 19.07 7.81
CA LYS A 121 -9.94 19.29 8.57
C LYS A 121 -11.14 19.51 7.65
N ILE A 122 -10.93 20.22 6.54
CA ILE A 122 -11.98 20.49 5.55
C ILE A 122 -12.48 19.17 4.95
N LEU A 123 -11.57 18.29 4.56
CA LEU A 123 -11.93 17.00 3.97
C LEU A 123 -12.54 16.05 5.01
N GLU A 124 -12.06 16.05 6.26
CA GLU A 124 -12.71 15.29 7.35
C GLU A 124 -14.16 15.74 7.59
N GLU A 125 -14.40 17.05 7.63
CA GLU A 125 -15.75 17.60 7.78
C GLU A 125 -16.64 17.23 6.59
N ARG A 126 -16.09 17.22 5.38
CA ARG A 126 -16.79 16.76 4.18
C ARG A 126 -17.22 15.29 4.29
N ILE A 127 -16.34 14.41 4.77
CA ILE A 127 -16.67 12.98 5.00
C ILE A 127 -17.79 12.85 6.04
N ARG A 128 -17.70 13.59 7.15
CA ARG A 128 -18.69 13.59 8.24
C ARG A 128 -20.05 14.08 7.77
N SER A 129 -20.07 15.18 7.00
CA SER A 129 -21.28 15.76 6.45
C SER A 129 -21.99 14.81 5.49
N SER A 130 -21.24 14.07 4.65
CA SER A 130 -21.79 13.05 3.76
C SER A 130 -22.38 11.83 4.49
N SER A 131 -22.06 11.64 5.77
CA SER A 131 -22.60 10.54 6.59
C SER A 131 -23.95 10.87 7.22
N SER A 132 -24.25 12.16 7.41
CA SER A 132 -25.42 12.62 8.16
C SER A 132 -26.66 12.82 7.26
N SER A 133 -26.45 13.03 5.96
CA SER A 133 -27.51 13.31 4.99
C SER A 133 -28.32 12.08 4.54
N SER A 134 -27.86 10.86 4.85
CA SER A 134 -28.54 9.58 4.50
C SER A 134 -29.61 9.15 5.51
N SER A 135 -29.93 9.98 6.50
CA SER A 135 -30.95 9.70 7.53
C SER A 135 -32.41 9.77 7.00
N SER A 136 -32.63 10.25 5.77
CA SER A 136 -33.95 10.28 5.14
C SER A 136 -34.09 9.12 4.14
N VAL A 137 -34.71 8.04 4.63
CA VAL A 137 -35.14 6.81 3.93
C VAL A 137 -35.36 6.99 2.43
N SER A 138 -34.44 6.42 1.64
CA SER A 138 -34.67 6.07 0.24
C SER A 138 -34.45 4.56 0.11
N SER A 139 -35.52 3.79 -0.11
CA SER A 139 -35.49 2.31 -0.15
C SER A 139 -34.87 1.73 -1.43
N SER A 140 -34.01 2.47 -2.12
CA SER A 140 -33.18 2.00 -3.22
C SER A 140 -31.76 1.85 -2.69
N GLY A 141 -31.14 0.67 -2.90
CA GLY A 141 -29.89 0.24 -2.26
C GLY A 141 -28.61 1.01 -2.64
N ASP A 142 -28.70 2.33 -2.74
CA ASP A 142 -27.63 3.26 -3.14
C ASP A 142 -26.82 3.81 -1.95
N ASP A 143 -27.18 3.44 -0.70
CA ASP A 143 -26.50 3.86 0.54
C ASP A 143 -25.04 3.36 0.66
N ALA A 144 -24.63 2.43 -0.21
CA ALA A 144 -23.26 1.90 -0.28
C ALA A 144 -22.21 2.94 -0.74
N ASP A 145 -22.63 4.08 -1.29
CA ASP A 145 -21.75 5.05 -1.93
C ASP A 145 -21.50 6.33 -1.11
N CYS A 146 -21.91 6.41 0.16
CA CYS A 146 -21.60 7.60 0.96
C CYS A 146 -20.08 7.74 1.20
N ALA A 147 -19.58 8.98 1.30
CA ALA A 147 -18.14 9.24 1.40
C ALA A 147 -17.49 8.52 2.59
N ALA A 148 -18.17 8.38 3.73
CA ALA A 148 -17.64 7.63 4.86
C ALA A 148 -17.52 6.13 4.60
N ALA A 149 -18.46 5.52 3.88
CA ALA A 149 -18.37 4.11 3.48
C ALA A 149 -17.20 3.89 2.51
N GLN A 150 -17.06 4.77 1.50
CA GLN A 150 -15.91 4.73 0.58
C GLN A 150 -14.58 4.92 1.34
N PHE A 151 -14.54 5.83 2.31
CA PHE A 151 -13.35 6.07 3.12
C PHE A 151 -12.97 4.87 3.98
N ARG A 152 -13.95 4.21 4.64
CA ARG A 152 -13.71 2.96 5.36
C ARG A 152 -13.16 1.88 4.44
N ARG A 153 -13.81 1.69 3.28
CA ARG A 153 -13.41 0.70 2.28
C ARG A 153 -11.97 0.91 1.83
N CYS A 154 -11.57 2.16 1.56
CA CYS A 154 -10.19 2.50 1.23
C CYS A 154 -9.18 2.06 2.30
N HIS A 155 -9.51 2.21 3.59
CA HIS A 155 -8.61 1.79 4.68
C HIS A 155 -8.53 0.26 4.81
N VAL A 156 -9.62 -0.45 4.55
CA VAL A 156 -9.66 -1.92 4.51
C VAL A 156 -8.78 -2.42 3.37
N GLU A 157 -9.03 -1.96 2.13
CA GLU A 157 -8.26 -2.34 0.95
C GLU A 157 -6.76 -2.04 1.12
N TYR A 158 -6.43 -0.88 1.70
CA TYR A 158 -5.03 -0.54 1.99
C TYR A 158 -4.36 -1.53 2.95
N ALA A 159 -5.06 -1.98 3.99
CA ALA A 159 -4.53 -2.97 4.94
C ALA A 159 -4.38 -4.35 4.30
N GLU A 160 -5.31 -4.73 3.42
CA GLU A 160 -5.22 -5.95 2.60
C GLU A 160 -4.00 -5.90 1.67
N ASP A 161 -3.82 -4.81 0.91
CA ASP A 161 -2.66 -4.60 0.05
C ASP A 161 -1.35 -4.66 0.83
N ARG A 162 -1.35 -4.06 2.02
CA ARG A 162 -0.18 -4.06 2.90
C ARG A 162 0.18 -5.47 3.35
N TRP A 163 -0.80 -6.28 3.75
CA TRP A 163 -0.57 -7.68 4.12
C TRP A 163 -0.16 -8.53 2.90
N GLY A 164 -0.79 -8.31 1.76
CA GLY A 164 -0.51 -9.00 0.49
C GLY A 164 0.90 -8.72 -0.03
N THR A 165 1.46 -7.54 0.25
CA THR A 165 2.82 -7.15 -0.17
C THR A 165 3.92 -7.94 0.57
N LEU A 166 3.64 -8.49 1.76
CA LEU A 166 4.61 -9.32 2.47
C LEU A 166 4.94 -10.60 1.69
N THR A 167 6.17 -11.08 1.82
CA THR A 167 6.50 -12.43 1.36
C THR A 167 5.87 -13.48 2.26
N GLU A 168 5.68 -14.69 1.75
CA GLU A 168 5.12 -15.79 2.53
C GLU A 168 5.95 -16.10 3.77
N GLU A 169 7.29 -16.05 3.65
CA GLU A 169 8.19 -16.26 4.78
C GLU A 169 8.03 -15.19 5.86
N ASP A 170 7.79 -13.94 5.45
CA ASP A 170 7.59 -12.84 6.39
C ASP A 170 6.22 -12.93 7.08
N ARG A 171 5.18 -13.40 6.38
CA ARG A 171 3.87 -13.71 6.99
C ARG A 171 3.99 -14.83 8.03
N ILE A 172 4.62 -15.95 7.65
CA ILE A 172 4.83 -17.08 8.56
C ILE A 172 5.64 -16.66 9.79
N MET A 173 6.70 -15.86 9.61
CA MET A 173 7.52 -15.37 10.73
C MET A 173 6.72 -14.48 11.69
N LEU A 174 5.89 -13.59 11.15
CA LEU A 174 5.03 -12.73 11.96
C LEU A 174 3.94 -13.51 12.71
N GLU A 175 3.35 -14.52 12.07
CA GLU A 175 2.27 -15.33 12.66
C GLU A 175 2.78 -16.37 13.66
N SER A 176 3.88 -17.04 13.36
CA SER A 176 4.48 -18.04 14.26
C SER A 176 5.19 -17.40 15.46
N GLY A 177 5.57 -16.13 15.33
CA GLY A 177 6.39 -15.42 16.31
C GLY A 177 7.84 -15.93 16.39
N VAL A 178 8.25 -16.84 15.49
CA VAL A 178 9.59 -17.42 15.43
C VAL A 178 10.41 -16.67 14.39
N VAL A 179 11.46 -15.98 14.83
CA VAL A 179 12.49 -15.51 13.91
C VAL A 179 13.25 -16.75 13.44
N VAL A 180 12.97 -17.22 12.22
CA VAL A 180 13.81 -18.24 11.59
C VAL A 180 15.17 -17.61 11.38
N ALA A 181 16.12 -17.89 12.29
CA ALA A 181 17.50 -17.46 12.16
C ALA A 181 17.96 -17.83 10.75
N ALA A 182 18.41 -16.84 9.98
CA ALA A 182 19.15 -17.13 8.77
C ALA A 182 20.36 -17.95 9.19
N GLY A 183 20.53 -19.13 8.58
CA GLY A 183 21.62 -20.05 8.88
C GLY A 183 22.93 -19.28 8.99
N GLY A 184 23.46 -19.24 10.20
CA GLY A 184 24.85 -18.90 10.44
C GLY A 184 25.66 -20.14 10.13
N ASP A 185 26.19 -20.21 8.92
CA ASP A 185 27.47 -20.88 8.71
C ASP A 185 28.52 -20.02 9.41
N GLY A 186 29.13 -20.59 10.44
CA GLY A 186 29.96 -19.84 11.39
C GLY A 186 30.56 -20.80 12.40
N GLY A 187 31.41 -21.69 11.91
CA GLY A 187 32.35 -22.44 12.73
C GLY A 187 33.12 -21.49 13.65
N GLY A 188 33.12 -21.82 14.92
CA GLY A 188 33.85 -21.14 15.96
C GLY A 188 33.95 -22.07 17.15
N ASP A 189 34.94 -22.96 17.09
CA ASP A 189 35.49 -23.62 18.27
C ASP A 189 35.68 -22.58 19.38
N LYS A 190 35.05 -22.81 20.52
CA LYS A 190 35.49 -22.35 21.83
C LYS A 190 34.98 -23.35 22.84
N ASP A 191 35.85 -24.30 23.13
CA ASP A 191 36.02 -24.86 24.45
C ASP A 191 36.11 -23.70 25.46
N ASP A 192 35.34 -23.76 26.53
CA ASP A 192 35.78 -23.53 27.91
C ASP A 192 34.56 -23.49 28.83
N ASP A 193 34.67 -24.27 29.91
CA ASP A 193 33.70 -24.55 30.96
C ASP A 193 33.14 -23.29 31.64
N ASP A 194 31.81 -23.19 31.81
CA ASP A 194 31.22 -22.38 32.88
C ASP A 194 29.83 -22.90 33.28
N ASP A 195 29.75 -23.24 34.55
CA ASP A 195 28.69 -23.94 35.26
C ASP A 195 27.80 -22.96 36.03
N GLY A 196 26.50 -22.95 35.69
CA GLY A 196 25.44 -22.58 36.64
C GLY A 196 24.64 -21.32 36.33
N GLU A 197 23.44 -21.51 35.77
CA GLU A 197 22.14 -21.10 36.32
C GLU A 197 21.10 -21.18 35.20
N GLU A 198 20.30 -22.26 35.18
CA GLU A 198 19.03 -22.30 34.45
C GLU A 198 18.04 -21.32 35.13
N ARG A 199 18.17 -20.04 34.82
CA ARG A 199 17.12 -19.05 35.06
C ARG A 199 16.19 -19.02 33.85
N GLY A 200 14.92 -19.34 34.12
CA GLY A 200 13.85 -19.58 33.15
C GLY A 200 13.81 -18.64 31.95
N ASN A 201 13.89 -19.23 30.76
CA ASN A 201 13.76 -18.57 29.46
C ASN A 201 12.31 -18.12 29.16
N GLU A 202 11.33 -18.44 30.01
CA GLU A 202 9.90 -18.18 29.76
C GLU A 202 9.55 -16.69 29.64
N GLY A 203 10.31 -15.79 30.29
CA GLY A 203 10.07 -14.34 30.22
C GLY A 203 10.50 -13.68 28.90
N ARG A 204 11.47 -14.25 28.19
CA ARG A 204 12.00 -13.68 26.94
C ARG A 204 11.08 -14.00 25.75
N TRP A 205 10.58 -15.24 25.70
CA TRP A 205 9.68 -15.72 24.66
C TRP A 205 8.30 -15.04 24.72
N GLY A 206 7.80 -14.76 25.93
CA GLY A 206 6.56 -13.99 26.11
C GLY A 206 6.66 -12.54 25.64
N GLY A 207 7.84 -11.92 25.74
CA GLY A 207 8.09 -10.57 25.23
C GLY A 207 8.13 -10.50 23.70
N GLU A 208 8.84 -11.42 23.06
CA GLU A 208 8.95 -11.49 21.59
C GLU A 208 7.60 -11.80 20.94
N LYS A 209 6.81 -12.73 21.51
CA LYS A 209 5.46 -13.04 21.04
C LYS A 209 4.55 -11.82 21.05
N ARG A 210 4.54 -11.04 22.15
CA ARG A 210 3.75 -9.79 22.26
C ARG A 210 4.20 -8.71 21.27
N ILE A 211 5.49 -8.67 20.93
CA ILE A 211 6.01 -7.75 19.91
C ILE A 211 5.50 -8.15 18.53
N ASN A 212 5.54 -9.44 18.19
CA ASN A 212 5.05 -9.96 16.91
C ASN A 212 3.54 -9.76 16.76
N GLU A 213 2.75 -10.02 17.81
CA GLU A 213 1.30 -9.74 17.82
C GLU A 213 1.01 -8.27 17.51
N ARG A 214 1.73 -7.32 18.14
CA ARG A 214 1.58 -5.89 17.85
C ARG A 214 1.96 -5.51 16.42
N MET A 215 2.98 -6.18 15.86
CA MET A 215 3.38 -5.95 14.48
C MET A 215 2.34 -6.47 13.49
N VAL A 216 1.83 -7.68 13.71
CA VAL A 216 0.73 -8.27 12.93
C VAL A 216 -0.50 -7.37 12.98
N ASP A 217 -0.86 -6.92 14.18
CA ASP A 217 -2.00 -6.06 14.41
C ASP A 217 -1.87 -4.74 13.65
N MET A 218 -0.70 -4.08 13.75
CA MET A 218 -0.42 -2.86 13.01
C MET A 218 -0.52 -3.07 11.50
N ILE A 219 0.06 -4.15 10.96
CA ILE A 219 0.05 -4.37 9.50
C ILE A 219 -1.36 -4.67 9.00
N ARG A 220 -2.13 -5.49 9.74
CA ARG A 220 -3.47 -5.94 9.32
C ARG A 220 -4.58 -4.95 9.60
N ARG A 221 -4.41 -4.02 10.56
CA ARG A 221 -5.47 -3.12 11.02
C ARG A 221 -5.19 -1.64 10.80
N SER A 222 -3.99 -1.28 10.35
CA SER A 222 -3.70 0.10 10.03
C SER A 222 -3.88 0.36 8.53
N GLY A 223 -4.85 1.21 8.24
CA GLY A 223 -5.11 1.70 6.89
C GLY A 223 -4.13 2.81 6.51
N VAL A 224 -4.57 3.71 5.64
CA VAL A 224 -3.73 4.79 5.11
C VAL A 224 -3.12 5.63 6.26
N ALA A 225 -1.83 5.98 6.12
CA ALA A 225 -1.05 6.71 7.11
C ALA A 225 -0.94 6.05 8.51
N GLY A 226 -1.13 4.73 8.59
CA GLY A 226 -1.08 4.02 9.87
C GLY A 226 -2.27 4.37 10.76
N THR A 227 -3.42 4.67 10.18
CA THR A 227 -4.65 4.98 10.91
C THR A 227 -5.38 3.69 11.21
N ASP A 228 -5.63 3.41 12.48
CA ASP A 228 -6.50 2.31 12.89
C ASP A 228 -7.91 2.59 12.38
N TYR A 229 -8.47 1.66 11.62
CA TYR A 229 -9.84 1.75 11.09
C TYR A 229 -10.81 0.83 11.82
N LEU A 230 -10.32 0.04 12.78
CA LEU A 230 -11.09 -0.91 13.59
C LEU A 230 -11.26 -0.46 15.06
N SER A 231 -10.58 0.62 15.49
CA SER A 231 -10.71 1.18 16.84
C SER A 231 -12.10 1.82 17.06
N GLY A 232 -13.09 0.96 17.24
CA GLY A 232 -14.46 1.28 17.66
C GLY A 232 -15.18 0.09 18.31
N SER A 233 -14.62 -1.12 18.29
CA SER A 233 -15.25 -2.34 18.83
C SER A 233 -14.70 -2.81 20.19
N SER A 234 -14.26 -1.89 21.06
CA SER A 234 -14.16 -2.19 22.50
C SER A 234 -15.42 -1.70 23.20
N ALA A 235 -16.55 -2.31 22.87
CA ALA A 235 -17.71 -2.35 23.75
C ALA A 235 -18.04 -3.82 24.00
N GLU A 236 -18.13 -4.14 25.27
CA GLU A 236 -18.29 -5.46 25.85
C GLU A 236 -19.51 -6.22 25.31
N GLY A 237 -19.45 -7.55 25.43
CA GLY A 237 -20.43 -8.55 24.99
C GLY A 237 -21.85 -8.05 24.69
N GLY A 238 -22.24 -8.17 23.42
CA GLY A 238 -23.60 -7.95 22.96
C GLY A 238 -23.87 -8.78 21.71
N ASP A 239 -24.98 -9.51 21.75
CA ASP A 239 -25.51 -10.45 20.77
C ASP A 239 -25.56 -9.92 19.33
N ALA A 240 -25.49 -10.85 18.39
CA ALA A 240 -25.37 -10.66 16.95
C ALA A 240 -26.48 -9.77 16.35
N GLY A 241 -26.06 -8.61 15.87
CA GLY A 241 -26.73 -7.86 14.81
C GLY A 241 -25.64 -7.13 14.03
N ALA A 242 -25.43 -7.50 12.77
CA ALA A 242 -24.42 -6.91 11.89
C ALA A 242 -24.74 -5.44 11.57
N ALA A 243 -24.47 -4.54 12.52
CA ALA A 243 -24.40 -3.12 12.26
C ALA A 243 -22.97 -2.78 11.83
N GLU A 244 -22.84 -2.25 10.61
CA GLU A 244 -21.58 -1.69 10.12
C GLU A 244 -20.99 -0.73 11.17
N PRO A 245 -19.69 -0.82 11.49
CA PRO A 245 -19.09 0.06 12.47
C PRO A 245 -19.29 1.52 12.06
N SER A 246 -19.97 2.29 12.91
CA SER A 246 -20.23 3.73 12.73
C SER A 246 -18.96 4.58 12.77
N PHE A 247 -17.82 3.95 13.07
CA PHE A 247 -16.53 4.60 13.15
C PHE A 247 -16.03 5.00 11.75
N VAL A 248 -15.62 6.26 11.62
CA VAL A 248 -14.96 6.79 10.43
C VAL A 248 -13.51 7.08 10.80
N PRO A 249 -12.51 6.52 10.08
CA PRO A 249 -11.12 6.83 10.34
C PRO A 249 -10.83 8.34 10.24
N SER A 250 -9.79 8.82 10.92
CA SER A 250 -9.30 10.20 10.76
C SER A 250 -8.39 10.34 9.54
N VAL A 251 -8.37 11.51 8.90
CA VAL A 251 -7.39 11.83 7.86
C VAL A 251 -6.12 12.33 8.55
N LYS A 252 -5.07 11.50 8.62
CA LYS A 252 -3.81 11.91 9.26
C LYS A 252 -2.92 12.75 8.35
N CYS A 253 -2.82 12.40 7.07
CA CYS A 253 -1.87 13.02 6.14
C CYS A 253 -2.33 12.89 4.67
N LEU A 254 -2.42 14.01 3.97
CA LEU A 254 -2.80 14.07 2.56
C LEU A 254 -1.74 13.43 1.66
N HIS A 255 -0.45 13.49 2.01
CA HIS A 255 0.61 12.86 1.24
C HIS A 255 0.39 11.35 1.10
N ALA A 256 0.02 10.67 2.18
CA ALA A 256 -0.21 9.23 2.17
C ALA A 256 -1.48 8.86 1.38
N HIS A 257 -2.54 9.67 1.52
CA HIS A 257 -3.78 9.46 0.76
C HIS A 257 -3.57 9.70 -0.73
N TYR A 258 -2.89 10.78 -1.09
CA TYR A 258 -2.62 11.10 -2.48
C TYR A 258 -1.66 10.08 -3.11
N ALA A 259 -0.60 9.66 -2.41
CA ALA A 259 0.30 8.60 -2.89
C ALA A 259 -0.44 7.29 -3.17
N HIS A 260 -1.35 6.88 -2.27
CA HIS A 260 -2.17 5.69 -2.46
C HIS A 260 -3.10 5.81 -3.67
N TYR A 261 -3.81 6.94 -3.79
CA TYR A 261 -4.67 7.21 -4.95
C TYR A 261 -3.90 7.14 -6.28
N ARG A 262 -2.73 7.80 -6.34
CA ARG A 262 -1.85 7.76 -7.51
C ARG A 262 -1.22 6.40 -7.80
N SER A 263 -1.37 5.45 -6.89
CA SER A 263 -0.91 4.06 -7.03
C SER A 263 -2.02 3.10 -7.45
N GLY A 264 -3.18 3.61 -7.88
CA GLY A 264 -4.34 2.81 -8.28
C GLY A 264 -5.40 2.62 -7.18
N GLY A 265 -5.27 3.31 -6.03
CA GLY A 265 -6.25 3.27 -4.95
C GLY A 265 -7.49 4.10 -5.27
N GLU A 266 -8.32 3.65 -6.22
CA GLU A 266 -9.49 4.38 -6.72
C GLU A 266 -10.55 4.69 -5.65
N THR A 267 -10.65 3.83 -4.63
CA THR A 267 -11.56 4.01 -3.49
C THR A 267 -11.11 5.10 -2.52
N ASN A 268 -9.89 5.60 -2.66
CA ASN A 268 -9.33 6.62 -1.79
C ASN A 268 -9.87 8.02 -2.12
N ILE A 269 -11.07 8.31 -1.61
CA ILE A 269 -11.76 9.58 -1.86
C ILE A 269 -10.97 10.81 -1.42
N VAL A 270 -10.16 10.72 -0.35
CA VAL A 270 -9.32 11.83 0.12
C VAL A 270 -8.20 12.08 -0.87
N GLY A 271 -7.57 11.02 -1.39
CA GLY A 271 -6.58 11.13 -2.44
C GLY A 271 -7.18 11.70 -3.73
N LYS A 272 -8.37 11.27 -4.13
CA LYS A 272 -9.10 11.83 -5.27
C LYS A 272 -9.40 13.32 -5.11
N TRP A 273 -9.98 13.73 -3.98
CA TRP A 273 -10.25 15.15 -3.73
C TRP A 273 -8.96 15.97 -3.67
N THR A 274 -7.87 15.39 -3.18
CA THR A 274 -6.55 16.04 -3.22
C THR A 274 -6.10 16.24 -4.68
N ASP A 275 -6.27 15.25 -5.56
CA ASP A 275 -6.00 15.39 -7.01
C ASP A 275 -6.83 16.52 -7.64
N ASP A 276 -8.14 16.56 -7.35
CA ASP A 276 -9.05 17.59 -7.85
C ASP A 276 -8.58 19.00 -7.46
N ILE A 277 -8.23 19.20 -6.18
CA ILE A 277 -7.74 20.49 -5.67
C ILE A 277 -6.38 20.85 -6.27
N LEU A 278 -5.48 19.87 -6.44
CA LEU A 278 -4.20 20.10 -7.10
C LEU A 278 -4.38 20.60 -8.54
N ARG A 279 -5.31 20.01 -9.30
CA ARG A 279 -5.63 20.44 -10.67
C ARG A 279 -6.21 21.85 -10.72
N GLU A 280 -7.02 22.21 -9.74
CA GLU A 280 -7.69 23.51 -9.69
C GLU A 280 -6.76 24.63 -9.22
N GLU A 281 -6.01 24.41 -8.14
CA GLU A 281 -5.24 25.46 -7.46
C GLU A 281 -3.75 25.49 -7.82
N TYR A 282 -3.23 24.41 -8.40
CA TYR A 282 -1.82 24.27 -8.78
C TYR A 282 -1.66 23.85 -10.24
N PRO A 283 -2.17 24.64 -11.21
CA PRO A 283 -2.16 24.27 -12.63
C PRO A 283 -0.74 24.10 -13.23
N ASP A 284 0.27 24.67 -12.57
CA ASP A 284 1.68 24.55 -12.98
C ASP A 284 2.35 23.25 -12.50
N VAL A 285 1.69 22.48 -11.63
CA VAL A 285 2.21 21.19 -11.14
C VAL A 285 1.84 20.10 -12.14
N ASP A 286 2.85 19.41 -12.67
CA ASP A 286 2.68 18.27 -13.56
C ASP A 286 2.12 17.06 -12.78
N LEU A 287 0.89 16.64 -13.10
CA LEU A 287 0.18 15.56 -12.44
C LEU A 287 0.25 14.25 -13.23
#